data_AF-A0A3N7G130-F1
#
_entry.id   AF-A0A3N7G130-F1
#
_cell.length_a   1.000
_cell.length_b   1.000
_cell.length_c   1.000
_cell.angle_alpha   90.00
_cell.angle_beta   90.00
_cell.angle_gamma   90.00
#
_symmetry.space_group_name_H-M   'P 1'
#
loop_
_entity.id
_entity.type
_entity.pdbx_description
1 polymer ?
#
loop_
_entity_poly.entity_id
_entity_poly.type
_entity_poly.pdbx_seq_one_letter_code
_entity_poly.pdbx_strand_id
1 'polypeptide(L)' 'MGVYSDGSYEIQPGLVYSFPVTCEKGKWSIVQGLKIDEFSRAKMDATAKELVEEKSLAYSGLLGVIFF' A
#
# COMPACT_ATOMS: atom_id res chain seq x y z
N MET A 1 3.27 3.57 8.76
CA MET A 1 4.32 4.22 7.94
C MET A 1 4.06 3.82 6.50
N GLY A 2 4.04 4.77 5.56
CA GLY A 2 3.89 4.45 4.14
C GLY A 2 5.17 3.78 3.62
N VAL A 3 5.14 2.46 3.47
CA VAL A 3 6.26 1.68 2.94
C VAL A 3 5.84 0.98 1.66
N TYR A 4 6.81 0.63 0.84
CA TYR A 4 6.54 -0.19 -0.34
C TYR A 4 6.03 -1.55 0.12
N SER A 5 4.83 -1.92 -0.31
CA SER A 5 4.30 -3.26 -0.09
C SER A 5 5.21 -4.27 -0.79
N ASP A 6 5.63 -5.27 -0.03
CA ASP A 6 6.34 -6.47 -0.47
C ASP A 6 5.37 -7.66 -0.71
N GLY A 7 4.05 -7.42 -0.63
CA GLY A 7 3.03 -8.47 -0.62
C GLY A 7 2.50 -8.81 0.77
N SER A 8 3.02 -8.15 1.82
CA SER A 8 2.53 -8.32 3.19
C SER A 8 1.03 -8.07 3.28
N TYR A 9 0.34 -8.93 4.04
CA TYR A 9 -1.11 -8.83 4.30
C TYR A 9 -2.00 -8.82 3.05
N GLU A 10 -1.55 -9.49 1.98
CA GLU A 10 -2.27 -9.60 0.70
C GLU A 10 -2.47 -8.25 -0.02
N ILE A 11 -1.65 -7.26 0.31
CA ILE A 11 -1.61 -5.97 -0.38
C ILE A 11 -0.65 -6.07 -1.56
N GLN A 12 -1.08 -5.66 -2.75
CA GLN A 12 -0.30 -5.79 -3.99
C GLN A 12 1.12 -5.19 -3.86
N PRO A 13 2.17 -5.92 -4.28
CA PRO A 13 3.53 -5.41 -4.24
C PRO A 13 3.70 -4.19 -5.15
N GLY A 14 4.52 -3.24 -4.72
CA GLY A 14 4.71 -1.98 -5.46
C GLY A 14 3.60 -0.94 -5.28
N LEU A 15 2.68 -1.17 -4.34
CA LEU A 15 1.80 -0.14 -3.79
C LEU A 15 2.46 0.47 -2.56
N VAL A 16 2.46 1.80 -2.45
CA VAL A 16 2.86 2.47 -1.21
C VAL A 16 1.67 2.40 -0.27
N TYR A 17 1.80 1.66 0.82
CA TYR A 17 0.70 1.40 1.75
C TYR A 17 1.18 1.59 3.19
N SER A 18 0.27 2.03 4.07
CA SER A 18 0.62 2.24 5.47
C SER A 18 0.56 0.94 6.25
N PHE A 19 1.73 0.40 6.60
CA PHE A 19 1.84 -0.81 7.41
C PHE A 19 2.23 -0.50 8.86
N PRO A 20 1.87 -1.39 9.80
CA PRO A 20 2.50 -1.43 11.12
C PRO A 20 3.96 -1.81 10.94
N VAL A 21 4.87 -0.91 11.27
CA VAL A 21 6.31 -1.14 11.17
C VAL A 21 6.94 -0.94 12.55
N THR A 22 7.95 -1.75 12.84
CA THR A 22 8.84 -1.53 13.96
C THR A 22 10.10 -0.87 13.43
N CYS A 23 10.48 0.26 14.04
CA CYS A 23 11.72 0.95 13.73
C CYS A 23 12.77 0.64 14.81
N GLU A 24 13.78 -0.14 14.47
CA GLU A 24 14.89 -0.48 15.37
C GLU A 24 16.23 -0.20 14.70
N LYS A 25 17.11 0.51 15.42
CA LYS A 25 18.50 0.80 14.99
C LYS A 25 18.59 1.41 13.59
N GLY A 26 17.65 2.30 13.24
CA GLY A 26 17.59 2.98 11.94
C GLY A 26 17.09 2.11 10.78
N LYS A 27 16.66 0.87 11.05
CA LYS A 27 15.99 0.00 10.08
C LYS A 27 14.52 -0.12 10.45
N TRP A 28 13.66 -0.18 9.45
CA TRP A 28 12.24 -0.45 9.61
C TRP A 28 11.93 -1.85 9.08
N SER A 29 11.05 -2.55 9.78
CA SER A 29 10.55 -3.86 9.38
C SER A 29 9.04 -3.88 9.53
N ILE A 30 8.32 -4.41 8.54
CA ILE A 30 6.88 -4.62 8.64
C ILE A 30 6.63 -5.69 9.70
N VAL A 31 5.79 -5.39 10.69
CA VAL A 31 5.40 -6.35 11.72
C VAL A 31 4.56 -7.42 11.04
N GLN A 32 4.97 -8.69 11.14
CA GLN A 32 4.26 -9.84 10.57
C GLN A 32 3.50 -10.57 11.67
N GLY A 33 2.48 -11.35 11.31
CA GLY A 33 1.77 -12.23 12.24
C GLY A 33 0.71 -11.56 13.10
N LEU A 34 0.34 -10.32 12.80
CA LEU A 34 -0.84 -9.69 13.40
C LEU A 34 -2.11 -10.37 12.86
N LYS A 35 -3.00 -10.77 13.77
CA LYS A 35 -4.34 -11.22 13.40
C LYS A 35 -5.16 -10.02 12.97
N ILE A 36 -5.59 -10.02 11.72
CA ILE A 36 -6.50 -9.04 11.16
C ILE A 36 -7.90 -9.65 11.24
N ASP A 37 -8.83 -8.94 11.87
CA ASP A 37 -10.24 -9.30 11.87
C ASP A 37 -10.89 -8.95 10.52
N GLU A 38 -12.04 -9.56 10.20
CA GLU A 38 -12.72 -9.30 8.92
C GLU A 38 -13.08 -7.82 8.72
N PHE A 39 -13.38 -7.10 9.81
CA PHE A 39 -13.69 -5.67 9.75
C PHE A 39 -12.47 -4.83 9.36
N SER A 40 -11.31 -5.05 10.00
CA SER A 40 -10.09 -4.34 9.60
C SER A 40 -9.67 -4.77 8.20
N ARG A 41 -9.87 -6.04 7.83
CA ARG A 41 -9.53 -6.51 6.48
C ARG A 41 -10.36 -5.81 5.41
N ALA A 42 -11.68 -5.71 5.58
CA ALA A 42 -12.54 -5.01 4.64
C ALA A 42 -12.12 -3.53 4.46
N LYS A 43 -11.71 -2.86 5.54
CA LYS A 43 -11.18 -1.50 5.46
C LYS A 43 -9.83 -1.43 4.75
N MET A 44 -8.94 -2.38 5.01
CA MET A 44 -7.65 -2.47 4.34
C MET A 44 -7.82 -2.67 2.83
N ASP A 45 -8.72 -3.57 2.42
CA ASP A 45 -9.01 -3.84 1.02
C ASP A 45 -9.64 -2.60 0.34
N ALA A 46 -10.52 -1.88 1.02
CA ALA A 46 -11.09 -0.62 0.52
C ALA A 46 -10.01 0.45 0.29
N THR A 47 -9.14 0.70 1.27
CA THR A 47 -8.04 1.66 1.15
C THR A 47 -7.01 1.22 0.10
N ALA A 48 -6.70 -0.07 0.01
CA ALA A 48 -5.80 -0.59 -1.01
C ALA A 48 -6.36 -0.37 -2.42
N LYS A 49 -7.67 -0.57 -2.61
CA LYS A 49 -8.36 -0.30 -3.87
C LYS A 49 -8.30 1.18 -4.24
N GLU A 50 -8.61 2.08 -3.31
CA GLU A 50 -8.50 3.54 -3.53
C GLU A 50 -7.09 3.94 -3.99
N LEU A 51 -6.05 3.43 -3.32
CA LEU A 51 -4.66 3.73 -3.68
C LEU A 51 -4.25 3.17 -5.05
N VAL A 52 -4.79 2.01 -5.45
CA VAL A 52 -4.57 1.44 -6.79
C VAL A 52 -5.25 2.31 -7.85
N GLU A 53 -6.47 2.78 -7.58
CA GLU A 53 -7.17 3.71 -8.47
C GLU A 53 -6.42 5.04 -8.59
N GLU A 54 -5.96 5.63 -7.49
CA GLU A 54 -5.12 6.83 -7.49
C GLU A 54 -3.84 6.63 -8.29
N LYS A 55 -3.15 5.50 -8.09
CA LYS A 55 -1.96 5.14 -8.86
C LYS A 55 -2.29 5.08 -10.36
N SER A 56 -3.36 4.38 -10.74
CA SER A 56 -3.81 4.26 -12.12
C SER A 56 -4.15 5.61 -12.75
N LEU A 57 -4.89 6.46 -12.01
CA LEU A 57 -5.23 7.82 -12.43
C LEU A 57 -3.98 8.68 -12.64
N ALA A 58 -3.00 8.61 -11.73
CA ALA A 58 -1.74 9.33 -11.88
C ALA A 58 -0.95 8.88 -13.11
N TYR A 59 -0.91 7.56 -13.39
CA TYR A 59 -0.29 7.03 -14.61
C TYR A 59 -1.00 7.50 -15.89
N SER A 60 -2.34 7.49 -15.88
CA SER A 60 -3.15 7.98 -17.00
C SER A 60 -2.91 9.48 -17.26
N GLY A 61 -2.84 10.28 -16.19
CA GLY A 61 -2.51 11.71 -16.28
C GLY A 61 -1.12 11.97 -16.87
N LEU A 62 -0.11 11.19 -16.47
CA LEU A 62 1.23 11.29 -17.05
C LEU A 62 1.28 10.92 -18.54
N LEU A 63 0.55 9.88 -18.95
CA LEU A 63 0.44 9.49 -20.36
C LEU A 63 -0.28 10.55 -21.20
N GLY A 64 -1.29 11.22 -20.64
CA GLY A 64 -2.01 12.31 -21.30
C GLY A 64 -1.19 13.57 -21.54
N VAL A 65 -0.14 13.83 -20.74
CA VAL A 65 0.75 15.00 -20.88
C VAL A 65 1.88 14.76 -21.90
N ILE A 66 2.22 13.50 -22.19
CA ILE A 66 3.29 13.16 -23.15
C ILE A 66 2.79 13.16 -24.61
N PHE A 67 1.47 13.11 -24.83
CA PHE A 67 0.85 13.06 -26.16
C PHE A 67 0.30 14.40 -26.69
N PHE A 68 0.67 15.53 -26.07
CA PHE A 68 0.34 16.88 -26.56
C PHE A 68 1.58 17.72 -26.84
#